data_AF-A0A4Y2PNY9-F1
#
_entry.id   AF-A0A4Y2PNY9-F1
#
_cell.length_a   1.000
_cell.length_b   1.000
_cell.length_c   1.000
_cell.angle_alpha   90.00
_cell.angle_beta   90.00
_cell.angle_gamma   90.00
#
_symmetry.space_group_name_H-M   'P 1'
#
loop_
_entity.id
_entity.type
_entity.pdbx_description
1 polymer ?
#
loop_
_entity_poly.entity_id
_entity_poly.type
_entity_poly.pdbx_seq_one_letter_code
_entity_poly.pdbx_strand_id
1 'polypeptide(L)'
;WDTPLPTDIQSKYMQWLDELKELSKIKIPWRLGYSSPDHWTLHVFCDASLDAYAAVIFLHSDNQGEIILTYVGSKSRVSPLKRLTIPRLELLAC
;
A
#
# COMPACT_ATOMS: atom_id res chain seq x y z
N TRP A 1 0.56 -10.50 33.09
CA TRP A 1 0.18 -9.77 31.86
C TRP A 1 -1.20 -9.14 32.07
N ASP A 2 -1.47 -8.65 33.28
CA ASP A 2 -2.84 -8.44 33.79
C ASP A 2 -3.04 -7.01 34.32
N THR A 3 -2.05 -6.15 34.12
CA THR A 3 -2.13 -4.73 34.46
C THR A 3 -2.84 -4.01 33.32
N PRO A 4 -3.90 -3.23 33.58
CA PRO A 4 -4.58 -2.48 32.54
C PRO A 4 -3.60 -1.52 31.85
N LEU A 5 -3.74 -1.36 30.54
CA LEU A 5 -2.94 -0.41 29.79
C LEU A 5 -3.16 1.02 30.33
N PRO A 6 -2.11 1.86 30.28
CA PRO A 6 -2.25 3.29 30.49
C PRO A 6 -3.41 3.86 29.65
N THR A 7 -4.20 4.72 30.27
CA THR A 7 -5.43 5.26 29.67
C THR A 7 -5.15 6.01 28.37
N ASP A 8 -3.99 6.66 28.24
CA ASP A 8 -3.58 7.36 27.03
C ASP A 8 -3.36 6.41 25.84
N ILE A 9 -2.75 5.24 26.07
CA ILE A 9 -2.54 4.22 25.04
C ILE A 9 -3.88 3.58 24.66
N GLN A 10 -4.71 3.27 25.66
CA GLN A 10 -6.03 2.70 25.43
C GLN A 10 -6.91 3.63 24.59
N SER A 11 -6.96 4.93 24.92
CA SER A 11 -7.72 5.91 24.16
C SER A 11 -7.21 6.03 22.72
N LYS A 12 -5.89 6.10 22.50
CA LYS A 12 -5.30 6.14 21.14
C LYS A 12 -5.62 4.89 20.34
N TYR A 13 -5.55 3.72 20.95
CA TYR A 13 -5.88 2.47 20.29
C TYR A 13 -7.36 2.40 19.90
N MET A 14 -8.26 2.81 20.79
CA MET A 14 -9.70 2.84 20.51
C MET A 14 -10.05 3.86 19.42
N GLN A 15 -9.38 5.02 19.42
CA GLN A 15 -9.49 6.00 18.34
C GLN A 15 -9.04 5.40 17.01
N TRP A 16 -7.87 4.78 16.96
CA TRP A 16 -7.35 4.14 15.76
C TRP A 16 -8.29 3.04 15.23
N LEU A 17 -8.86 2.23 16.13
CA LEU A 17 -9.87 1.23 15.79
C LEU A 17 -11.15 1.85 15.20
N ASP A 18 -11.54 3.03 15.66
CA ASP A 18 -12.70 3.74 15.11
C ASP A 18 -12.38 4.31 13.72
N GLU A 19 -11.21 4.92 13.55
CA GLU A 19 -10.70 5.42 12.26
C GLU A 19 -10.58 4.30 11.20
N LEU A 20 -10.23 3.08 11.60
CA LEU A 20 -10.19 1.94 10.69
C LEU A 20 -11.54 1.67 10.00
N LYS A 21 -12.67 2.01 10.64
CA LYS A 21 -13.99 1.85 10.03
C LYS A 21 -14.16 2.76 8.81
N GLU A 22 -13.46 3.89 8.78
CA GLU A 22 -13.48 4.83 7.65
C GLU A 22 -12.86 4.22 6.38
N LEU A 23 -12.01 3.19 6.50
CA LEU A 23 -11.47 2.46 5.34
C LEU A 23 -12.58 1.86 4.48
N SER A 24 -13.72 1.49 5.07
CA SER A 24 -14.87 0.97 4.33
C SER A 24 -15.50 2.00 3.37
N LYS A 25 -15.25 3.29 3.60
CA LYS A 25 -15.73 4.39 2.75
C LYS A 25 -14.81 4.64 1.56
N ILE A 26 -13.58 4.11 1.57
CA ILE A 26 -12.64 4.24 0.47
C ILE A 26 -13.17 3.45 -0.73
N LYS A 27 -13.41 4.17 -1.82
CA LYS A 27 -13.81 3.57 -3.10
C LYS A 27 -12.63 3.62 -4.06
N ILE A 28 -12.19 2.44 -4.48
CA ILE A 28 -11.18 2.31 -5.51
C ILE A 28 -11.92 2.09 -6.85
N PRO A 29 -11.75 2.98 -7.84
CA PRO A 29 -12.35 2.78 -9.14
C PRO A 29 -11.74 1.55 -9.82
N TRP A 30 -12.57 0.60 -10.25
CA TRP A 30 -12.09 -0.63 -10.88
C TRP A 30 -11.68 -0.44 -12.35
N ARG A 31 -12.23 0.59 -13.00
CA ARG A 31 -11.92 0.88 -14.40
C ARG A 31 -10.52 1.46 -14.52
N LEU A 32 -9.65 0.75 -15.23
CA LEU A 32 -8.31 1.20 -15.59
C LEU A 32 -8.37 2.03 -16.87
N GLY A 33 -7.86 3.26 -16.80
CA GLY A 33 -7.76 4.17 -17.94
C GLY A 33 -9.10 4.80 -18.34
N TYR A 34 -9.07 6.10 -18.55
CA TYR A 34 -10.04 6.80 -19.38
C TYR A 34 -9.35 7.13 -20.71
N SER A 35 -10.15 7.20 -21.78
CA SER A 35 -9.68 7.57 -23.13
C SER A 35 -8.81 6.49 -23.79
N SER A 36 -8.31 6.79 -24.99
CA SER A 36 -7.19 6.10 -25.63
C SER A 36 -5.95 6.98 -25.44
N PRO A 37 -5.28 6.95 -24.25
CA PRO A 37 -4.09 7.75 -24.03
C PRO A 37 -3.02 7.44 -25.06
N ASP A 38 -2.21 8.44 -25.39
CA ASP A 38 -1.06 8.28 -26.27
C ASP A 38 -0.01 7.34 -25.65
N HIS A 39 0.07 7.29 -24.31
CA HIS A 39 1.04 6.48 -23.59
C HIS A 39 0.55 5.99 -22.21
N TRP A 40 0.91 4.75 -21.86
CA TRP A 40 0.60 4.11 -20.58
C TRP A 40 1.89 3.58 -19.95
N THR A 41 2.10 3.87 -18.68
CA THR A 41 3.19 3.31 -17.87
C THR A 41 2.65 2.71 -16.58
N LEU A 42 3.28 1.64 -16.10
CA LEU A 42 3.05 1.12 -14.76
C LEU A 42 4.13 1.67 -13.85
N HIS A 43 3.72 2.41 -12.82
CA HIS A 43 4.61 2.90 -11.77
C HIS A 43 4.50 1.95 -10.59
N VAL A 44 5.58 1.21 -10.33
CA VAL A 44 5.68 0.25 -9.23
C VAL A 44 6.57 0.85 -8.16
N PHE A 45 6.06 0.94 -6.94
CA PHE A 45 6.82 1.35 -5.77
C PHE A 45 6.97 0.13 -4.87
N CYS A 46 8.20 -0.20 -4.51
CA CYS A 46 8.53 -1.33 -3.64
C CYS A 46 9.18 -0.77 -2.36
N ASP A 47 8.84 -1.35 -1.22
CA ASP A 47 9.49 -1.09 0.08
C ASP A 47 9.75 -2.41 0.80
N ALA A 48 10.86 -2.48 1.52
CA ALA A 48 11.25 -3.67 2.25
C ALA A 48 12.05 -3.35 3.53
N SER A 49 11.71 -4.06 4.59
CA SER A 49 12.45 -4.14 5.84
C SER A 49 12.79 -5.60 6.14
N LEU A 50 13.53 -5.85 7.23
CA LEU A 50 13.79 -7.22 7.68
C LEU A 50 12.52 -7.95 8.15
N ASP A 51 11.45 -7.20 8.47
CA ASP A 51 10.21 -7.73 9.03
C ASP A 51 9.13 -7.93 7.98
N ALA A 52 9.09 -7.12 6.91
CA ALA A 52 8.08 -7.18 5.88
C ALA A 52 8.56 -6.56 4.57
N TYR A 53 7.89 -6.89 3.47
CA TYR A 53 8.11 -6.27 2.17
C TYR A 53 6.78 -6.09 1.45
N ALA A 54 6.68 -5.06 0.61
CA ALA A 54 5.44 -4.71 -0.07
C ALA A 54 5.71 -3.98 -1.38
N ALA A 55 4.74 -4.07 -2.30
CA ALA A 55 4.70 -3.25 -3.49
C ALA A 55 3.29 -2.70 -3.75
N VAL A 56 3.25 -1.53 -4.38
CA VAL A 56 2.04 -0.89 -4.88
C VAL A 56 2.23 -0.49 -6.34
N ILE A 57 1.19 -0.71 -7.14
CA ILE A 57 1.19 -0.49 -8.57
C ILE A 57 0.15 0.58 -8.89
N PHE A 58 0.59 1.61 -9.60
CA PHE A 58 -0.26 2.62 -10.21
C PHE A 58 -0.16 2.53 -11.73
N LEU A 59 -1.28 2.68 -12.40
CA LEU A 59 -1.34 2.94 -13.83
C LEU A 59 -1.25 4.45 -14.04
N HIS A 60 -0.21 4.87 -14.73
CA HIS A 60 -0.01 6.23 -15.17
C HIS A 60 -0.41 6.33 -16.65
N SER A 61 -1.32 7.23 -16.97
CA SER A 61 -1.71 7.54 -18.34
C SER A 61 -1.51 9.02 -18.61
N ASP A 62 -0.82 9.33 -19.70
CA ASP A 62 -0.66 10.69 -20.22
C ASP A 62 -1.52 10.86 -21.46
N ASN A 63 -2.45 11.80 -21.41
CA ASN A 63 -3.28 12.20 -22.53
C ASN A 63 -3.02 13.68 -22.83
N GLN A 64 -2.08 13.95 -23.74
CA GLN A 64 -1.75 15.30 -24.20
C GLN A 64 -1.43 16.29 -23.04
N GLY A 65 -0.73 15.81 -22.01
CA GLY A 65 -0.34 16.59 -20.83
C GLY A 65 -1.30 16.46 -19.64
N GLU A 66 -2.44 15.77 -19.79
CA GLU A 66 -3.29 15.36 -18.67
C GLU A 66 -2.79 14.02 -18.11
N ILE A 67 -2.22 14.08 -16.90
CA ILE A 67 -1.71 12.90 -16.19
C ILE A 67 -2.78 12.36 -15.26
N ILE A 68 -3.16 11.10 -15.45
CA ILE A 68 -4.06 10.37 -14.57
C ILE A 68 -3.29 9.20 -13.95
N LEU A 69 -3.30 9.13 -12.61
CA LEU A 69 -2.77 8.03 -11.82
C LEU A 69 -3.92 7.21 -11.24
N THR A 70 -4.04 5.96 -11.66
CA THR A 70 -5.06 5.03 -11.18
C THR A 70 -4.42 3.94 -10.35
N TYR A 71 -4.90 3.72 -9.12
CA TYR A 71 -4.46 2.59 -8.30
C TYR A 71 -4.86 1.27 -8.98
N VAL A 72 -3.90 0.37 -9.16
CA VAL A 72 -4.14 -0.96 -9.75
C VAL A 72 -4.24 -2.01 -8.65
N GLY A 73 -3.31 -1.98 -7.71
CA GLY A 73 -3.23 -2.99 -6.67
C GLY A 73 -2.00 -2.80 -5.79
N SER A 74 -2.01 -3.45 -4.65
CA SER A 74 -0.87 -3.54 -3.75
C SER A 74 -0.82 -4.91 -3.10
N LYS A 75 0.36 -5.30 -2.64
CA LYS A 75 0.57 -6.54 -1.92
C LYS A 75 1.65 -6.35 -0.89
N SER A 76 1.38 -6.80 0.34
CA SER A 76 2.34 -6.84 1.43
C SER A 76 2.49 -8.25 1.95
N ARG A 77 3.69 -8.57 2.45
CA ARG A 77 4.04 -9.87 3.02
C ARG A 77 5.00 -9.71 4.18
N VAL A 78 4.83 -10.55 5.20
CA VAL A 78 5.81 -10.69 6.28
C VAL A 78 7.06 -11.37 5.73
N SER A 79 8.22 -10.93 6.16
CA SER A 79 9.51 -11.47 5.79
C SER A 79 9.63 -12.95 6.21
N PRO A 80 10.23 -13.83 5.40
CA PRO A 80 10.43 -15.22 5.77
C PRO A 80 11.24 -15.39 7.05
N LEU A 81 10.95 -16.43 7.83
CA LEU A 81 11.73 -16.77 9.04
C LEU A 81 13.23 -16.99 8.74
N LYS A 82 13.53 -17.49 7.54
CA LYS A 82 14.91 -17.54 7.04
C LYS A 82 15.34 -16.11 6.68
N ARG A 83 16.27 -15.55 7.46
CA ARG A 83 16.79 -14.20 7.23
C ARG A 83 17.28 -14.04 5.79
N LEU A 84 16.65 -13.12 5.08
CA LEU A 84 17.09 -12.61 3.79
C LEU A 84 17.69 -11.22 3.99
N THR A 85 18.50 -10.80 3.03
CA THR A 85 19.03 -9.43 3.00
C THR A 85 17.96 -8.48 2.49
N ILE A 86 18.02 -7.19 2.88
CA ILE A 86 17.09 -6.17 2.39
C ILE A 86 17.03 -6.13 0.86
N PRO A 87 18.14 -6.15 0.11
CA PRO A 87 18.07 -6.18 -1.36
C PRO A 87 17.33 -7.39 -1.94
N ARG A 88 17.37 -8.54 -1.26
CA ARG A 88 16.60 -9.72 -1.68
C ARG A 88 15.12 -9.56 -1.38
N LEU A 89 14.76 -8.89 -0.30
CA LEU A 89 13.37 -8.61 0.07
C LEU A 89 12.77 -7.54 -0.85
N GLU A 90 13.53 -6.51 -1.21
CA GLU A 90 13.16 -5.53 -2.25
C GLU A 90 12.86 -6.23 -3.57
N LEU A 91 13.73 -7.16 -3.98
CA LEU A 91 13.53 -7.96 -5.20
C LEU A 91 12.26 -8.84 -5.13
N LEU A 92 11.91 -9.35 -3.95
CA LEU A 92 10.69 -10.17 -3.76
C LEU A 92 9.41 -9.35 -3.77
N ALA A 93 9.49 -8.04 -3.58
CA ALA A 93 8.34 -7.17 -3.56
C ALA A 93 7.77 -6.88 -4.96
N CYS A 94 8.62 -6.79 -6.00
CA CYS A 94 8.27 -6.13 -7.27
C CYS A 94 7.52 -6.97 -8.34
#